data_AF-A0A3M2H5Q7-F1
#
_entry.id   AF-A0A3M2H5Q7-F1
#
_cell.length_a   1.000
_cell.length_b   1.000
_cell.length_c   1.000
_cell.angle_alpha   90.00
_cell.angle_beta   90.00
_cell.angle_gamma   90.00
#
_symmetry.space_group_name_H-M   'P 1'
#
loop_
_entity.id
_entity.type
_entity.pdbx_description
1 polymer ?
#
loop_
_entity_poly.entity_id
_entity_poly.type
_entity_poly.pdbx_seq_one_letter_code
_entity_poly.pdbx_strand_id
1 'polypeptide(L)'
;MYNGWYSRAFTIVELIVVIFLLVILASTAVVYYSKYRKQAIRTVLISDLRNCITYIAASQQSTQEGDISGVVARCPRSGDTQSIELVSENPVVLRASSVDENLSCIYHNNGRVECHSPFD
;
A
#
# COMPACT_ATOMS: atom_id res chain seq x y z
N MET A 1 40.19 -39.92 -7.27
CA MET A 1 40.75 -39.30 -8.49
C MET A 1 39.64 -38.46 -9.13
N TYR A 2 39.48 -37.21 -8.69
CA TYR A 2 38.52 -36.28 -9.29
C TYR A 2 39.29 -35.41 -10.28
N ASN A 3 39.11 -35.69 -11.56
CA ASN A 3 39.77 -34.95 -12.63
C ASN A 3 39.15 -33.56 -12.70
N GLY A 4 39.98 -32.53 -12.48
CA GLY A 4 39.59 -31.13 -12.62
C GLY A 4 39.41 -30.78 -14.11
N TRP A 5 38.16 -30.66 -14.53
CA TRP A 5 37.76 -30.22 -15.88
C TRP A 5 37.55 -28.70 -16.00
N TYR A 6 37.94 -27.91 -14.99
CA TYR A 6 37.75 -26.46 -15.00
C TYR A 6 39.01 -25.75 -15.52
N SER A 7 39.31 -25.86 -16.82
CA SER A 7 40.43 -25.13 -17.42
C SER A 7 40.18 -24.75 -18.88
N ARG A 8 38.97 -24.24 -19.15
CA ARG A 8 38.76 -23.35 -20.29
C ARG A 8 38.10 -22.09 -19.74
N ALA A 9 38.87 -21.01 -19.79
CA ALA A 9 38.56 -19.74 -19.19
C ALA A 9 37.19 -19.25 -19.64
N PHE A 10 36.32 -18.99 -18.67
CA PHE A 10 35.25 -18.03 -18.83
C PHE A 10 35.89 -16.74 -19.35
N THR A 11 35.54 -16.35 -20.57
CA THR A 11 36.19 -15.19 -21.20
C THR A 11 35.74 -13.90 -20.52
N ILE A 12 36.61 -12.89 -20.45
CA ILE A 12 36.24 -11.57 -19.89
C ILE A 12 35.02 -11.00 -20.62
N VAL A 13 34.91 -11.25 -21.92
CA VAL A 13 33.78 -10.84 -22.75
C VAL A 13 32.46 -11.46 -22.27
N GLU A 14 32.47 -12.75 -21.90
CA GLU A 14 31.29 -13.43 -21.37
C GLU A 14 30.83 -12.80 -20.05
N LEU A 15 31.77 -12.45 -19.16
CA LEU A 15 31.46 -11.73 -17.92
C LEU A 15 30.80 -10.38 -18.21
N ILE A 16 31.36 -9.61 -19.16
CA ILE A 16 30.89 -8.27 -19.49
C ILE A 16 29.46 -8.32 -20.04
N VAL A 17 29.17 -9.26 -20.94
CA VAL A 17 27.82 -9.42 -21.50
C VAL A 17 26.82 -9.79 -20.41
N VAL A 18 27.16 -10.72 -19.51
CA VAL A 18 26.27 -11.11 -18.40
C VAL A 18 26.02 -9.93 -17.45
N ILE A 19 27.06 -9.20 -17.05
CA ILE A 19 26.92 -8.02 -16.20
C ILE A 19 26.03 -6.96 -16.87
N PHE A 20 26.24 -6.74 -18.17
CA PHE A 20 25.46 -5.75 -18.92
C PHE A 20 23.97 -6.09 -18.93
N LEU A 21 23.62 -7.36 -19.13
CA LEU A 21 22.22 -7.82 -19.05
C LEU A 21 21.64 -7.69 -17.64
N LEU A 22 22.42 -8.00 -16.60
CA LEU A 22 21.97 -7.86 -15.20
C LEU A 22 21.68 -6.40 -14.84
N VAL A 23 22.51 -5.45 -15.31
CA VAL A 23 22.29 -4.02 -15.05
C VAL A 23 20.97 -3.54 -15.69
N ILE A 24 20.70 -3.94 -16.94
CA ILE A 24 19.45 -3.56 -17.63
C ILE A 24 18.23 -4.15 -16.90
N LEU A 25 18.29 -5.44 -16.52
CA LEU A 25 17.19 -6.11 -15.82
C LEU A 25 16.93 -5.50 -14.44
N ALA A 26 17.99 -5.23 -13.67
CA ALA A 26 17.87 -4.60 -12.35
C ALA A 26 17.27 -3.18 -12.46
N SER A 27 17.71 -2.40 -13.45
CA SER A 27 17.23 -1.02 -13.63
C SER A 27 15.72 -0.96 -13.92
N THR A 28 15.18 -1.87 -14.72
CA THR A 28 13.75 -1.86 -15.04
C THR A 28 12.88 -2.36 -13.88
N ALA A 29 13.34 -3.35 -13.13
CA ALA A 29 12.63 -3.90 -11.98
C ALA A 29 12.33 -2.85 -10.90
N VAL A 30 13.27 -1.93 -10.63
CA VAL A 30 13.10 -0.85 -9.63
C VAL A 30 11.92 0.05 -9.99
N VAL A 31 11.82 0.46 -11.26
CA VAL A 31 10.75 1.36 -11.73
C VAL A 31 9.40 0.67 -11.60
N TYR A 32 9.28 -0.58 -12.04
CA TYR A 32 8.04 -1.34 -11.94
C TYR A 32 7.60 -1.56 -10.48
N TYR A 33 8.53 -1.98 -9.62
CA TYR A 33 8.23 -2.24 -8.21
C TYR A 33 7.61 -1.03 -7.51
N SER A 34 8.18 0.17 -7.74
CA SER A 34 7.68 1.40 -7.12
C SER A 34 6.22 1.72 -7.49
N LYS A 35 5.84 1.49 -8.76
CA LYS A 35 4.49 1.76 -9.26
C LYS A 35 3.47 0.76 -8.70
N TYR A 36 3.80 -0.53 -8.72
CA TYR A 36 2.91 -1.58 -8.23
C TYR A 36 2.68 -1.48 -6.71
N ARG A 37 3.73 -1.16 -5.95
CA ARG A 37 3.61 -0.98 -4.50
C ARG A 37 2.64 0.14 -4.14
N LYS A 38 2.71 1.30 -4.82
CA LYS A 38 1.76 2.42 -4.60
C LYS A 38 0.30 2.01 -4.88
N GLN A 39 0.06 1.24 -5.94
CA GLN A 39 -1.29 0.75 -6.27
C GLN A 39 -1.81 -0.28 -5.26
N ALA A 40 -0.94 -1.16 -4.76
CA ALA A 40 -1.28 -2.11 -3.70
C ALA A 40 -1.68 -1.36 -2.42
N ILE A 41 -0.86 -0.41 -1.98
CA ILE A 41 -1.14 0.43 -0.80
C ILE A 41 -2.48 1.17 -0.99
N ARG A 42 -2.73 1.78 -2.16
CA ARG A 42 -4.02 2.43 -2.46
C ARG A 42 -5.20 1.49 -2.29
N THR A 43 -5.09 0.27 -2.81
CA THR A 43 -6.15 -0.74 -2.72
C THR A 43 -6.40 -1.14 -1.26
N VAL A 44 -5.33 -1.28 -0.49
CA VAL A 44 -5.38 -1.58 0.94
C VAL A 44 -6.06 -0.46 1.72
N LEU A 45 -5.69 0.81 1.53
CA LEU A 45 -6.34 1.95 2.20
C LEU A 45 -7.84 2.03 1.88
N ILE A 46 -8.22 1.81 0.61
CA ILE A 46 -9.63 1.78 0.20
C ILE A 46 -10.39 0.65 0.92
N SER A 47 -9.77 -0.53 1.02
CA SER A 47 -10.33 -1.67 1.74
C SER A 47 -10.51 -1.37 3.22
N ASP A 48 -9.48 -0.83 3.88
CA ASP A 48 -9.50 -0.48 5.30
C ASP A 48 -10.57 0.59 5.60
N LEU A 49 -10.71 1.61 4.75
CA LEU A 49 -11.78 2.60 4.88
C LEU A 49 -13.17 1.97 4.79
N ARG A 50 -13.39 1.08 3.83
CA ARG A 50 -14.68 0.38 3.67
C ARG A 50 -14.97 -0.52 4.86
N ASN A 51 -13.98 -1.28 5.32
CA ASN A 51 -14.08 -2.13 6.50
C ASN A 51 -14.38 -1.29 7.75
N CYS A 52 -13.76 -0.11 7.88
CA CYS A 52 -14.02 0.83 8.97
C CYS A 52 -15.46 1.36 8.94
N ILE A 53 -16.00 1.72 7.76
CA ILE A 53 -17.41 2.11 7.62
C ILE A 53 -18.35 0.97 8.01
N THR A 54 -18.08 -0.26 7.57
CA THR A 54 -18.85 -1.43 7.98
C THR A 54 -18.77 -1.66 9.49
N TYR A 55 -17.60 -1.44 10.10
CA TYR A 55 -17.40 -1.54 11.54
C TYR A 55 -18.20 -0.48 12.29
N ILE A 56 -18.21 0.78 11.83
CA ILE A 56 -19.02 1.86 12.41
C ILE A 56 -20.51 1.55 12.32
N ALA A 57 -20.98 1.05 11.17
CA ALA A 57 -22.38 0.66 11.01
C ALA A 57 -22.77 -0.49 11.96
N ALA A 58 -21.86 -1.45 12.19
CA ALA A 58 -22.09 -2.57 13.11
C ALA A 58 -22.04 -2.13 14.59
N SER A 59 -21.15 -1.21 14.95
CA SER A 59 -21.02 -0.72 16.33
C SER A 59 -22.24 0.12 16.75
N GLN A 60 -22.79 0.94 15.84
CA GLN A 60 -24.00 1.73 16.09
C GLN A 60 -25.25 0.87 16.36
N GLN A 61 -25.30 -0.36 15.82
CA GLN A 61 -26.40 -1.30 16.06
C GLN A 61 -26.27 -2.06 17.38
N SER A 62 -25.04 -2.31 17.81
CA SER A 62 -24.75 -3.15 18.99
C SER A 62 -24.56 -2.34 20.27
N THR A 63 -24.15 -1.08 20.16
CA THR A 63 -23.89 -0.19 21.30
C THR A 63 -24.53 1.16 21.02
N GLN A 64 -25.21 1.77 22.00
CA GLN A 64 -25.60 3.19 21.97
C GLN A 64 -24.35 4.11 22.12
N GLU A 65 -23.23 3.77 21.47
CA GLU A 65 -22.06 4.63 21.37
C GLU A 65 -22.40 5.72 20.32
N GLY A 66 -22.87 6.87 20.81
CA GLY A 66 -23.07 8.07 19.99
C GLY A 66 -21.76 8.76 19.60
N ASP A 67 -20.61 8.24 20.05
CA ASP A 67 -19.28 8.77 19.76
C ASP A 67 -18.64 8.00 18.59
N ILE A 68 -18.81 8.52 17.37
CA ILE A 68 -18.24 7.95 16.14
C ILE A 68 -16.70 8.03 16.19
N SER A 69 -16.15 9.05 16.84
CA SER A 69 -14.69 9.26 16.94
C SER A 69 -14.01 8.13 17.70
N GLY A 70 -14.59 7.69 18.83
CA GLY A 70 -14.11 6.54 19.59
C GLY A 70 -14.16 5.21 18.82
N VAL A 71 -15.16 5.03 17.96
CA VAL A 71 -15.29 3.84 17.10
C VAL A 71 -14.23 3.86 15.99
N VAL A 72 -14.00 5.00 15.34
CA VAL A 72 -13.00 5.16 14.27
C VAL A 72 -11.59 4.85 14.77
N ALA A 73 -11.28 5.20 16.03
CA ALA A 73 -10.02 4.85 16.66
C ALA A 73 -9.77 3.33 16.75
N ARG A 74 -10.84 2.53 16.76
CA ARG A 74 -10.81 1.05 16.87
C ARG A 74 -11.00 0.35 15.52
N CYS A 75 -11.13 1.10 14.43
CA CYS A 75 -11.30 0.49 13.11
C CYS A 75 -10.13 -0.45 12.76
N PRO A 76 -10.42 -1.58 12.08
CA PRO A 76 -9.37 -2.47 11.60
C PRO A 76 -8.48 -1.73 10.59
N ARG A 77 -7.16 -1.90 10.75
CA ARG A 77 -6.13 -1.29 9.90
C ARG A 77 -5.13 -2.36 9.50
N SER A 78 -4.72 -2.33 8.25
CA SER A 78 -3.59 -3.10 7.76
C SER A 78 -2.26 -2.43 8.14
N GLY A 79 -1.14 -3.13 7.91
CA GLY A 79 0.20 -2.60 8.17
C GLY A 79 0.60 -1.40 7.29
N ASP A 80 -0.08 -1.18 6.16
CA ASP A 80 0.19 -0.06 5.25
C ASP A 80 -0.62 1.22 5.59
N THR A 81 -1.55 1.11 6.54
CA THR A 81 -2.41 2.21 7.01
C THR A 81 -1.90 2.75 8.35
N GLN A 82 -1.40 3.98 8.35
CA GLN A 82 -0.87 4.65 9.54
C GLN A 82 -2.00 5.10 10.48
N SER A 83 -2.98 5.82 9.94
CA SER A 83 -4.12 6.31 10.72
C SER A 83 -5.40 6.27 9.91
N ILE A 84 -6.52 6.12 10.61
CA ILE A 84 -7.86 6.39 10.12
C ILE A 84 -8.46 7.41 11.06
N GLU A 85 -8.87 8.55 10.51
CA GLU A 85 -9.35 9.71 11.25
C GLU A 85 -10.73 10.12 10.74
N LEU A 86 -11.56 10.58 11.68
CA LEU A 86 -12.86 11.15 11.38
C LEU A 86 -12.68 12.61 11.01
N VAL A 87 -13.00 12.95 9.76
CA VAL A 87 -12.92 14.34 9.26
C VAL A 87 -14.22 15.08 9.57
N SER A 88 -15.35 14.38 9.50
CA SER A 88 -16.67 14.92 9.78
C SER A 88 -17.60 13.81 10.25
N GLU A 89 -18.45 14.09 11.25
CA GLU A 89 -19.46 13.18 11.77
C GLU A 89 -20.77 13.26 10.98
N ASN A 90 -21.15 14.46 10.52
CA ASN A 90 -22.42 14.71 9.85
C ASN A 90 -22.22 15.63 8.64
N PRO A 91 -22.01 15.07 7.43
CA PRO A 91 -22.02 13.64 7.11
C PRO A 91 -20.70 12.93 7.48
N VAL A 92 -20.76 11.61 7.64
CA VAL A 92 -19.56 10.79 7.97
C VAL A 92 -18.55 10.87 6.83
N VAL A 93 -17.37 11.41 7.13
CA VAL A 93 -16.21 11.48 6.23
C VAL A 93 -15.01 10.95 6.97
N LEU A 94 -14.32 9.98 6.38
CA LEU A 94 -13.12 9.37 6.95
C LEU A 94 -11.91 9.68 6.08
N ARG A 95 -10.76 9.87 6.70
CA ARG A 95 -9.47 9.94 6.03
C ARG A 95 -8.58 8.81 6.52
N ALA A 96 -8.00 8.07 5.59
CA ALA A 96 -6.94 7.11 5.86
C ALA A 96 -5.63 7.65 5.30
N SER A 97 -4.58 7.58 6.12
CA SER A 97 -3.22 7.97 5.74
C SER A 97 -2.34 6.72 5.69
N SER A 98 -1.53 6.60 4.64
CA SER A 98 -0.58 5.50 4.55
C SER A 98 0.67 5.77 5.40
N VAL A 99 1.37 4.70 5.78
CA VAL A 99 2.74 4.77 6.32
C VAL A 99 3.73 5.38 5.32
N ASP A 100 3.44 5.27 4.02
CA ASP A 100 4.09 6.08 2.99
C ASP A 100 3.40 7.47 3.01
N GLU A 101 4.08 8.49 3.55
CA GLU A 101 3.56 9.86 3.82
C GLU A 101 2.96 10.59 2.58
N ASN A 102 3.01 9.95 1.41
CA ASN A 102 2.58 10.47 0.12
C ASN A 102 1.29 9.85 -0.40
N LEU A 103 0.53 9.10 0.40
CA LEU A 103 -0.79 8.61 -0.03
C LEU A 103 -1.83 8.76 1.06
N SER A 104 -2.90 9.48 0.73
CA SER A 104 -4.10 9.58 1.58
C SER A 104 -5.34 9.26 0.78
N CYS A 105 -6.31 8.61 1.43
CA CYS A 105 -7.61 8.31 0.87
C CYS A 105 -8.71 8.90 1.73
N ILE A 106 -9.73 9.46 1.11
CA ILE A 106 -10.89 10.07 1.75
C ILE A 106 -12.13 9.29 1.32
N TYR A 107 -12.87 8.79 2.30
CA TYR A 107 -14.20 8.23 2.10
C TYR A 107 -15.24 9.34 2.25
N HIS A 108 -16.06 9.52 1.22
CA HIS A 108 -17.19 10.44 1.24
C HIS A 108 -18.49 9.68 1.54
N ASN A 109 -19.45 10.39 2.14
CA ASN A 109 -20.76 9.85 2.52
C ASN A 109 -21.61 9.31 1.35
N ASN A 110 -21.26 9.64 0.11
CA ASN A 110 -21.88 9.10 -1.10
C ASN A 110 -21.33 7.73 -1.52
N GLY A 111 -20.47 7.11 -0.70
CA GLY A 111 -19.86 5.80 -0.96
C GLY A 111 -18.63 5.85 -1.87
N ARG A 112 -18.19 7.04 -2.30
CA ARG A 112 -16.97 7.20 -3.10
C ARG A 112 -15.74 7.27 -2.19
N VAL A 113 -14.65 6.68 -2.67
CA VAL A 113 -13.32 6.81 -2.05
C VAL A 113 -12.41 7.49 -3.05
N GLU A 114 -11.88 8.64 -2.66
CA GLU A 114 -10.94 9.41 -3.45
C GLU A 114 -9.57 9.32 -2.80
N CYS A 115 -8.58 8.83 -3.55
CA CYS A 115 -7.21 8.75 -3.07
C CYS A 115 -6.38 9.78 -3.82
N HIS A 116 -5.67 10.60 -3.07
CA HIS A 116 -4.76 11.59 -3.60
C HIS A 116 -3.33 11.18 -3.25
N SER A 117 -2.49 11.10 -4.28
CA SER A 117 -1.04 11.15 -4.11
C SER A 117 -0.52 12.48 -4.67
N PRO A 118 0.50 13.11 -4.06
CA PRO A 118 1.04 14.38 -4.52
C PRO A 118 1.81 14.28 -5.85
N PHE A 119 1.82 13.10 -6.48
CA PHE A 119 2.56 12.80 -7.72
C PHE A 119 1.68 12.17 -8.81
N ASP A 120 0.34 12.24 -8.67
CA ASP A 120 -0.61 11.88 -9.74
C ASP A 120 -0.70 12.96 -10.82
#